data_AF-A0A917B341-F1
#
_entry.id   AF-A0A917B341-F1
#
_cell.length_a   1.000
_cell.length_b   1.000
_cell.length_c   1.000
_cell.angle_alpha   90.00
_cell.angle_beta   90.00
_cell.angle_gamma   90.00
#
_symmetry.space_group_name_H-M   'P 1'
#
loop_
_entity.id
_entity.type
_entity.pdbx_description
1 polymer ?
#
loop_
_entity_poly.entity_id
_entity_poly.type
_entity_poly.pdbx_seq_one_letter_code
_entity_poly.pdbx_strand_id
1 'polypeptide(L)' 'MQFKWRGSIELSSIKELQEKIEVLRTKMYKTYENNPNDPQLLAISQSLDKLLNELERSMRNEKKPK' A
#
# COMPACT_ATOMS: atom_id res chain seq x y z
N MET A 1 4.90 -23.23 26.32
CA MET A 1 5.80 -22.45 25.44
C MET A 1 4.99 -21.93 24.26
N GLN A 2 4.77 -20.62 24.15
CA GLN A 2 4.19 -20.00 22.95
C GLN A 2 5.03 -18.77 22.63
N PHE A 3 5.97 -18.88 21.68
CA PHE A 3 6.83 -17.76 21.29
C PHE A 3 7.13 -17.81 19.80
N LYS A 4 6.94 -16.66 19.13
CA LYS A 4 7.24 -16.33 17.73
C LYS A 4 6.28 -16.87 16.64
N TRP A 5 5.09 -16.26 16.53
CA TRP A 5 4.32 -16.29 15.26
C TRP A 5 3.75 -14.93 14.81
N ARG A 6 3.75 -13.89 15.67
CA ARG A 6 3.17 -12.58 15.28
C ARG A 6 4.01 -11.80 14.26
N GLY A 7 5.34 -11.79 14.39
CA GLY A 7 6.19 -10.99 13.50
C GLY A 7 6.20 -11.44 12.04
N SER A 8 6.07 -12.74 11.77
CA SER A 8 6.07 -13.26 10.40
C SER A 8 4.79 -12.94 9.62
N ILE A 9 3.66 -12.76 10.32
CA ILE A 9 2.36 -12.46 9.71
C ILE A 9 2.26 -10.97 9.35
N GLU A 10 2.76 -10.08 10.22
CA GLU A 10 2.77 -8.63 9.96
C GLU A 10 3.70 -8.23 8.80
N LEU A 11 4.88 -8.87 8.70
CA LEU A 11 5.79 -8.69 7.56
C LEU A 11 5.17 -9.14 6.23
N SER A 12 4.39 -10.23 6.23
CA SER A 12 3.65 -10.70 5.04
C SER A 12 2.60 -9.68 4.61
N SER A 13 1.85 -9.11 5.56
CA SER A 13 0.82 -8.12 5.29
C SER A 13 1.39 -6.80 4.74
N ILE A 14 2.53 -6.35 5.26
CA ILE A 14 3.23 -5.15 4.76
C ILE A 14 3.72 -5.38 3.32
N LYS A 15 4.28 -6.56 3.03
CA LYS A 15 4.75 -6.89 1.69
C LYS A 15 3.59 -6.92 0.67
N GLU A 16 2.45 -7.50 1.04
CA GLU A 16 1.24 -7.49 0.21
C GLU A 16 0.73 -6.07 -0.08
N LEU A 17 0.78 -5.17 0.90
CA LEU A 17 0.43 -3.77 0.70
C LEU A 17 1.39 -3.09 -0.28
N GLN A 18 2.70 -3.34 -0.15
CA GLN A 18 3.71 -2.80 -1.07
C GLN A 18 3.50 -3.28 -2.51
N GLU A 19 3.20 -4.58 -2.71
CA GLU A 19 2.92 -5.12 -4.05
C GLU A 19 1.67 -4.47 -4.67
N LYS A 20 0.59 -4.29 -3.90
CA LYS A 20 -0.62 -3.60 -4.37
C LYS A 20 -0.37 -2.13 -4.72
N ILE A 21 0.46 -1.44 -3.93
CA ILE A 21 0.89 -0.06 -4.19
C ILE A 21 1.62 0.03 -5.52
N GLU A 22 2.58 -0.86 -5.79
CA GLU A 22 3.38 -0.80 -7.02
C GLU A 22 2.53 -1.11 -8.27
N VAL A 23 1.56 -2.03 -8.16
CA VAL A 23 0.58 -2.29 -9.22
C VAL A 23 -0.26 -1.04 -9.52
N LEU A 24 -0.80 -0.38 -8.49
CA LEU A 24 -1.60 0.85 -8.69
C LEU A 24 -0.76 2.02 -9.20
N ARG A 25 0.47 2.17 -8.73
CA ARG A 25 1.41 3.20 -9.19
C ARG A 25 1.72 3.03 -10.67
N THR A 26 2.03 1.81 -11.10
CA THR A 26 2.24 1.50 -12.52
C THR A 26 0.98 1.78 -13.35
N LYS A 27 -0.20 1.40 -12.84
CA LYS A 27 -1.47 1.66 -13.52
C LYS A 27 -1.73 3.17 -13.67
N MET A 28 -1.48 3.95 -12.61
CA MET A 28 -1.64 5.41 -12.61
C MET A 28 -0.77 6.06 -13.67
N TYR A 29 0.51 5.70 -13.74
CA TYR A 29 1.42 6.25 -14.76
C TYR A 29 0.97 5.92 -16.16
N LYS A 30 0.62 4.66 -16.44
CA LYS A 30 0.10 4.27 -17.76
C LYS A 30 -1.16 5.03 -18.14
N THR A 31 -2.09 5.21 -17.19
CA THR A 31 -3.30 6.00 -17.42
C THR A 31 -2.95 7.47 -17.71
N TYR A 32 -2.02 8.06 -16.96
CA TYR A 32 -1.56 9.44 -17.18
C TYR A 32 -0.88 9.63 -18.53
N GLU A 33 0.03 8.73 -18.90
CA GLU A 33 0.74 8.75 -20.20
C GLU A 33 -0.23 8.65 -21.37
N ASN A 34 -1.28 7.83 -21.24
CA ASN A 34 -2.30 7.69 -22.27
C ASN A 34 -3.22 8.91 -22.34
N ASN A 35 -3.73 9.39 -21.20
CA ASN A 35 -4.61 10.54 -21.12
C ASN A 35 -4.54 11.20 -19.72
N PRO A 36 -3.87 12.36 -19.60
CA PRO A 36 -3.78 13.09 -18.33
C PRO A 36 -5.13 13.55 -17.75
N ASN A 37 -6.16 13.69 -18.59
CA ASN A 37 -7.50 14.12 -18.19
C ASN A 37 -8.46 12.93 -18.02
N ASP A 38 -7.95 11.69 -18.00
CA ASP A 38 -8.79 10.51 -17.80
C ASP A 38 -9.43 10.57 -16.41
N PRO A 39 -10.77 10.52 -16.30
CA PRO A 39 -11.45 10.51 -15.00
C PRO A 39 -11.04 9.31 -14.11
N GLN A 40 -10.58 8.21 -14.72
CA GLN A 40 -10.03 7.07 -13.99
C GLN A 40 -8.70 7.38 -13.30
N LEU A 41 -7.93 8.35 -13.80
CA LEU A 41 -6.66 8.75 -13.17
C LEU A 41 -6.90 9.22 -11.73
N LEU A 42 -7.93 10.03 -11.52
CA LEU A 42 -8.31 10.51 -10.19
C LEU A 42 -8.70 9.34 -9.26
N ALA A 43 -9.49 8.39 -9.77
CA ALA A 43 -9.92 7.23 -9.00
C ALA A 43 -8.73 6.32 -8.62
N ILE A 44 -7.76 6.15 -9.53
CA ILE A 44 -6.53 5.38 -9.27
C ILE A 44 -5.68 6.10 -8.22
N SER A 45 -5.49 7.41 -8.35
CA SER A 45 -4.73 8.22 -7.38
C SER A 45 -5.33 8.14 -5.97
N GLN A 46 -6.67 8.28 -5.84
CA GLN A 46 -7.34 8.13 -4.55
C GLN A 46 -7.20 6.73 -3.95
N SER A 47 -7.18 5.69 -4.80
CA SER A 47 -6.98 4.31 -4.35
C SER A 47 -5.53 4.09 -3.88
N LEU A 48 -4.57 4.67 -4.59
CA LEU A 48 -3.15 4.63 -4.22
C LEU A 48 -2.92 5.32 -2.86
N ASP A 49 -3.51 6.49 -2.65
CA ASP A 49 -3.42 7.22 -1.38
C ASP A 49 -3.98 6.42 -0.20
N LYS A 50 -5.07 5.68 -0.38
CA LYS A 50 -5.62 4.80 0.66
C LYS A 50 -4.60 3.73 1.07
N LEU A 51 -3.99 3.04 0.10
CA LEU A 51 -3.00 2.01 0.39
C LEU A 51 -1.72 2.57 1.03
N LEU A 52 -1.27 3.76 0.60
CA LEU A 52 -0.12 4.43 1.21
C LEU A 52 -0.40 4.77 2.68
N ASN A 53 -1.60 5.29 2.98
CA ASN A 53 -2.02 5.56 4.35
C ASN A 53 -2.14 4.29 5.20
N GLU A 54 -2.63 3.19 4.63
CA GLU A 54 -2.69 1.89 5.30
C GLU A 54 -1.28 1.36 5.62
N LEU A 55 -0.37 1.42 4.65
CA LEU A 55 1.03 1.03 4.83
C LEU A 55 1.69 1.87 5.94
N GLU A 56 1.49 3.18 5.93
CA GLU A 56 2.02 4.08 6.94
C GLU A 56 1.47 3.78 8.34
N ARG A 57 0.18 3.44 8.45
CA ARG A 57 -0.43 2.99 9.73
C ARG A 57 0.18 1.67 10.19
N SER A 58 0.35 0.69 9.31
CA SER A 58 0.97 -0.59 9.63
C SER A 58 2.40 -0.42 10.13
N MET A 59 3.21 0.41 9.46
CA MET A 59 4.59 0.69 9.87
C MET A 59 4.69 1.48 11.20
N ARG A 60 3.74 2.38 11.48
CA ARG A 60 3.69 3.10 12.76
C ARG A 60 3.32 2.19 13.93
N ASN A 61 2.44 1.22 13.70
CA ASN A 61 2.04 0.25 14.72
C ASN A 61 3.18 -0.70 15.10
N GLU A 62 4.13 -0.96 14.21
CA GLU A 62 5.37 -1.70 14.55
C GLU A 62 6.35 -0.89 15.42
N LYS A 63 6.29 0.45 15.39
CA LYS A 63 7.24 1.35 16.08
C LYS A 63 6.79 1.86 17.45
N LYS A 64 5.59 1.53 17.92
CA LYS A 64 5.19 1.83 19.31
C LYS A 64 5.67 0.70 20.24
N PRO A 65 6.77 0.88 21.01
CA PRO A 65 6.97 0.05 22.18
C PRO A 65 5.79 0.30 23.13
N LYS A 66 5.19 -0.79 23.59
CA LYS A 66 4.21 -0.79 24.67
C LYS A 66 4.89 -0.42 25.98
#